data_AF-A0A9P6QAA0-F1
#
_entry.id   AF-A0A9P6QAA0-F1
#
_cell.length_a   1.000
_cell.length_b   1.000
_cell.length_c   1.000
_cell.angle_alpha   90.00
_cell.angle_beta   90.00
_cell.angle_gamma   90.00
#
_symmetry.space_group_name_H-M   'P 1'
#
loop_
_entity.id
_entity.type
_entity.pdbx_description
1 polymer ?
#
loop_
_entity_poly.entity_id
_entity_poly.type
_entity_poly.pdbx_seq_one_letter_code
_entity_poly.pdbx_strand_id
1 'polypeptide(L)'
;MAIDFQLQTIANSSNTLLVGKIVTVASLGIFAGTALTYSAVIMPSLRKFSSTSSVAIWHETFQASKSLQVATLVASIAGSVGLHHKSKNAFYLYGAITMASIIPYTLLTLVPLNNKLFTIRQTNTINGKTNSMKDSMSNDNVSEDLLNRWSLFHLGRVVLSFGALFSVLYGVVSENGVRFILFK
;
A
#
# COMPACT_ATOMS: atom_id res chain seq x y z
N MET A 1 -32.25 -3.76 -21.69
CA MET A 1 -33.35 -3.55 -20.72
C MET A 1 -33.47 -4.70 -19.70
N ALA A 2 -33.69 -5.96 -20.08
CA ALA A 2 -33.77 -7.07 -19.12
C ALA A 2 -32.42 -7.43 -18.45
N ILE A 3 -31.32 -7.35 -19.22
CA ILE A 3 -29.95 -7.58 -18.70
C ILE A 3 -29.57 -6.50 -17.69
N ASP A 4 -29.90 -5.24 -17.98
CA ASP A 4 -29.61 -4.10 -17.09
C ASP A 4 -30.35 -4.23 -15.75
N PHE A 5 -31.60 -4.70 -15.80
CA PHE A 5 -32.41 -4.93 -14.60
C PHE A 5 -31.85 -6.06 -13.72
N GLN A 6 -31.40 -7.17 -14.32
CA GLN A 6 -30.80 -8.27 -13.56
C GLN A 6 -29.45 -7.88 -12.94
N LEU A 7 -28.61 -7.13 -13.67
CA LEU A 7 -27.35 -6.61 -13.15
C LEU A 7 -27.57 -5.63 -12.00
N GLN A 8 -28.57 -4.75 -12.10
CA GLN A 8 -28.93 -3.84 -11.01
C GLN A 8 -29.43 -4.60 -9.78
N THR A 9 -30.24 -5.65 -9.97
CA THR A 9 -30.79 -6.46 -8.88
C THR A 9 -29.68 -7.22 -8.13
N ILE A 10 -28.74 -7.82 -8.87
CA ILE A 10 -27.56 -8.48 -8.28
C ILE A 10 -26.70 -7.44 -7.56
N ALA A 11 -26.39 -6.31 -8.21
CA ALA A 11 -25.55 -5.26 -7.65
C ALA A 11 -26.13 -4.57 -6.40
N ASN A 12 -27.44 -4.68 -6.18
CA ASN A 12 -28.15 -4.11 -5.03
C ASN A 12 -28.49 -5.15 -3.96
N SER A 13 -28.12 -6.42 -4.13
CA SER A 13 -28.39 -7.45 -3.12
C SER A 13 -27.57 -7.23 -1.85
N SER A 14 -28.14 -7.57 -0.69
CA SER A 14 -27.45 -7.50 0.62
C SER A 14 -26.15 -8.31 0.63
N ASN A 15 -26.12 -9.43 -0.10
CA ASN A 15 -24.94 -10.27 -0.26
C ASN A 15 -23.82 -9.54 -1.02
N THR A 16 -24.15 -8.81 -2.09
CA THR A 16 -23.15 -8.04 -2.84
C THR A 16 -22.55 -6.90 -2.03
N LEU A 17 -23.35 -6.23 -1.20
CA LEU A 17 -22.84 -5.20 -0.29
C LEU A 17 -21.90 -5.80 0.76
N LEU A 18 -22.27 -6.94 1.34
CA LEU A 18 -21.44 -7.66 2.31
C LEU A 18 -20.10 -8.09 1.69
N VAL A 19 -20.14 -8.73 0.51
CA VAL A 19 -18.93 -9.14 -0.22
C VAL A 19 -18.06 -7.92 -0.54
N GLY A 20 -18.65 -6.81 -0.98
CA GLY A 20 -17.95 -5.55 -1.24
C GLY A 20 -17.22 -5.03 0.01
N LYS A 21 -17.87 -5.04 1.18
CA LYS A 21 -17.25 -4.66 2.45
C LYS A 21 -16.05 -5.54 2.80
N ILE A 22 -16.22 -6.87 2.72
CA ILE A 22 -15.16 -7.83 3.03
C ILE A 22 -13.94 -7.63 2.11
N VAL A 23 -14.17 -7.60 0.80
CA VAL A 23 -13.09 -7.45 -0.18
C VAL A 23 -12.37 -6.11 0.00
N THR A 24 -13.10 -5.02 0.23
CA THR A 24 -12.51 -3.69 0.44
C THR A 24 -11.65 -3.65 1.71
N VAL A 25 -12.17 -4.12 2.84
CA VAL A 25 -11.44 -4.14 4.12
C VAL A 25 -10.25 -5.08 4.06
N ALA A 26 -10.38 -6.26 3.45
CA ALA A 26 -9.27 -7.18 3.26
C ALA A 26 -8.17 -6.58 2.40
N SER A 27 -8.51 -5.90 1.29
CA SER A 27 -7.54 -5.24 0.42
C SER A 27 -6.78 -4.12 1.15
N LEU A 28 -7.50 -3.28 1.91
CA LEU A 28 -6.91 -2.23 2.74
C LEU A 28 -5.98 -2.81 3.80
N GLY A 29 -6.42 -3.88 4.47
CA GLY A 29 -5.65 -4.57 5.50
C GLY A 29 -4.36 -5.19 4.95
N ILE A 30 -4.42 -5.85 3.80
CA ILE A 30 -3.24 -6.43 3.13
C ILE A 30 -2.27 -5.31 2.72
N PHE A 31 -2.77 -4.22 2.12
CA PHE A 31 -1.92 -3.10 1.72
C PHE A 31 -1.23 -2.45 2.93
N ALA A 32 -2.00 -2.12 3.97
CA ALA A 32 -1.50 -1.47 5.18
C ALA A 32 -0.54 -2.38 5.96
N GLY A 33 -0.88 -3.66 6.11
CA GLY A 33 -0.06 -4.65 6.76
C GLY A 33 1.26 -4.89 6.04
N THR A 34 1.24 -5.03 4.71
CA THR A 34 2.46 -5.17 3.91
C THR A 34 3.34 -3.92 4.04
N ALA A 35 2.75 -2.72 4.00
CA ALA A 35 3.49 -1.49 4.17
C ALA A 35 4.14 -1.37 5.56
N LEU A 36 3.44 -1.80 6.61
CA LEU A 36 3.96 -1.84 7.97
C LEU A 36 5.11 -2.84 8.10
N THR A 37 4.97 -4.05 7.57
CA THR A 37 6.03 -5.07 7.59
C THR A 37 7.33 -4.55 6.99
N TYR A 38 7.25 -3.79 5.88
CA TYR A 38 8.42 -3.13 5.31
C TYR A 38 9.12 -2.21 6.31
N SER A 39 8.35 -1.35 6.97
CA SER A 39 8.88 -0.29 7.82
C SER A 39 9.35 -0.81 9.18
N ALA A 40 8.65 -1.81 9.74
CA ALA A 40 8.89 -2.33 11.08
C ALA A 40 9.85 -3.53 11.13
N VAL A 41 9.92 -4.33 10.05
CA VAL A 41 10.69 -5.59 10.05
C VAL A 41 11.79 -5.56 9.01
N ILE A 42 11.43 -5.31 7.73
CA ILE A 42 12.39 -5.42 6.62
C ILE A 42 13.46 -4.34 6.73
N MET A 43 13.08 -3.06 6.78
CA MET A 43 14.04 -1.95 6.79
C MET A 43 15.02 -2.00 7.98
N PRO A 44 14.59 -2.26 9.23
CA PRO A 44 15.53 -2.45 10.35
C PRO A 44 16.46 -3.65 10.16
N SER A 45 15.99 -4.73 9.53
CA SER A 45 16.81 -5.91 9.25
C SER A 45 17.87 -5.62 8.19
N LEU A 46 17.54 -4.81 7.17
CA LEU A 46 18.47 -4.42 6.13
C LEU A 46 19.68 -3.63 6.65
N ARG A 47 19.54 -2.90 7.77
CA ARG A 47 20.64 -2.14 8.38
C ARG A 47 21.74 -3.02 8.99
N LYS A 48 21.51 -4.33 9.11
CA LYS A 48 22.50 -5.29 9.66
C LYS A 48 23.45 -5.85 8.61
N PHE A 49 23.19 -5.59 7.33
CA PHE A 49 24.02 -6.05 6.22
C PHE A 49 24.87 -4.90 5.66
N SER A 50 25.88 -5.23 4.84
CA SER A 50 26.59 -4.21 4.06
C SER A 50 25.63 -3.51 3.10
N SER A 51 25.90 -2.23 2.81
CA SER A 51 25.04 -1.40 1.96
C SER A 51 24.70 -2.05 0.62
N THR A 52 25.69 -2.68 -0.05
CA THR A 52 25.46 -3.41 -1.31
C THR A 52 24.51 -4.59 -1.15
N SER A 53 24.65 -5.39 -0.09
CA SER A 53 23.74 -6.48 0.21
C SER A 53 22.33 -5.97 0.56
N SER A 54 22.24 -4.88 1.32
CA SER A 54 20.96 -4.27 1.71
C SER A 54 20.19 -3.75 0.51
N VAL A 55 20.85 -3.08 -0.44
CA VAL A 55 20.23 -2.61 -1.69
C VAL A 55 19.79 -3.78 -2.56
N ALA A 56 20.56 -4.87 -2.62
CA ALA A 56 20.16 -6.07 -3.36
C ALA A 56 18.91 -6.73 -2.77
N ILE A 57 18.87 -6.94 -1.45
CA ILE A 57 17.71 -7.54 -0.78
C ILE A 57 16.49 -6.62 -0.88
N TRP A 58 16.68 -5.30 -0.71
CA TRP A 58 15.63 -4.31 -0.92
C TRP A 58 15.06 -4.37 -2.34
N HIS A 59 15.91 -4.50 -3.36
CA HIS A 59 15.47 -4.60 -4.75
C HIS A 59 14.58 -5.82 -4.97
N GLU A 60 15.04 -7.01 -4.56
CA GLU A 60 14.29 -8.26 -4.78
C GLU A 60 12.96 -8.25 -4.03
N THR A 61 12.96 -7.81 -2.78
CA THR A 61 11.73 -7.66 -1.98
C THR A 61 10.78 -6.65 -2.62
N PHE A 62 11.31 -5.51 -3.10
CA PHE A 62 10.51 -4.47 -3.76
C PHE A 62 9.80 -5.04 -4.99
N GLN A 63 10.52 -5.73 -5.88
CA GLN A 63 9.94 -6.31 -7.09
C GLN A 63 8.87 -7.35 -6.77
N ALA A 64 9.13 -8.24 -5.81
CA ALA A 64 8.17 -9.26 -5.40
C ALA A 64 6.88 -8.66 -4.82
N SER A 65 6.98 -7.55 -4.09
CA SER A 65 5.82 -6.91 -3.43
C SER A 65 5.03 -5.95 -4.32
N LYS A 66 5.63 -5.45 -5.41
CA LYS A 66 5.06 -4.39 -6.25
C LYS A 66 3.68 -4.76 -6.80
N SER A 67 3.53 -5.94 -7.38
CA SER A 67 2.27 -6.37 -8.00
C SER A 67 1.14 -6.51 -6.97
N LEU A 68 1.43 -7.07 -5.80
CA LEU A 68 0.46 -7.19 -4.72
C LEU A 68 0.01 -5.81 -4.20
N GLN A 69 0.96 -4.89 -4.00
CA GLN A 69 0.67 -3.53 -3.55
C GLN A 69 -0.18 -2.75 -4.56
N VAL A 70 0.06 -2.91 -5.86
CA VAL A 70 -0.76 -2.28 -6.91
C VAL A 70 -2.17 -2.88 -6.94
N ALA A 71 -2.29 -4.21 -6.91
CA ALA A 71 -3.57 -4.90 -6.95
C ALA A 71 -4.47 -4.51 -5.76
N THR A 72 -3.90 -4.55 -4.54
CA THR A 72 -4.62 -4.19 -3.32
C THR A 72 -4.96 -2.70 -3.23
N LEU A 73 -4.10 -1.81 -3.76
CA LEU A 73 -4.41 -0.39 -3.89
C LEU A 73 -5.63 -0.15 -4.78
N VAL A 74 -5.64 -0.73 -5.99
CA VAL A 74 -6.74 -0.58 -6.95
C VAL A 74 -8.02 -1.16 -6.39
N ALA A 75 -7.97 -2.37 -5.81
CA ALA A 75 -9.12 -3.01 -5.17
C ALA A 75 -9.68 -2.16 -4.02
N SER A 76 -8.81 -1.57 -3.19
CA SER A 76 -9.21 -0.71 -2.07
C SER A 76 -9.93 0.56 -2.56
N ILE A 77 -9.40 1.22 -3.61
CA ILE A 77 -10.00 2.43 -4.18
C ILE A 77 -11.35 2.09 -4.81
N ALA A 78 -11.39 1.09 -5.71
CA ALA A 78 -12.60 0.71 -6.42
C ALA A 78 -13.70 0.23 -5.46
N GLY A 79 -13.32 -0.60 -4.47
CA GLY A 79 -14.23 -1.09 -3.44
C GLY A 79 -14.80 0.05 -2.58
N SER A 80 -13.96 0.97 -2.13
CA SER A 80 -14.39 2.12 -1.32
C SER A 80 -15.30 3.08 -2.10
N VAL A 81 -15.00 3.35 -3.38
CA VAL A 81 -15.88 4.16 -4.26
C VAL A 81 -17.23 3.46 -4.47
N GLY A 82 -17.21 2.15 -4.74
CA GLY A 82 -18.43 1.36 -4.93
C GLY A 82 -19.31 1.35 -3.68
N LEU A 83 -18.70 1.16 -2.49
CA LEU A 83 -19.40 1.21 -1.22
C LEU A 83 -19.99 2.59 -0.94
N HIS A 84 -19.25 3.68 -1.18
CA HIS A 84 -19.79 5.04 -1.05
C HIS A 84 -21.00 5.26 -1.97
N HIS A 85 -20.91 4.82 -3.23
CA HIS A 85 -21.99 5.02 -4.19
C HIS A 85 -23.30 4.36 -3.75
N LYS A 86 -23.22 3.18 -3.12
CA LYS A 86 -24.38 2.40 -2.63
C LYS A 86 -24.91 2.87 -1.28
N SER A 87 -24.03 3.07 -0.30
CA SER A 87 -24.41 3.40 1.09
C SER A 87 -24.61 4.90 1.35
N LYS A 88 -24.05 5.75 0.47
CA LYS A 88 -23.87 7.21 0.69
C LYS A 88 -23.05 7.57 1.93
N ASN A 89 -22.34 6.61 2.50
CA ASN A 89 -21.50 6.84 3.67
C ASN A 89 -20.20 7.55 3.27
N ALA A 90 -19.96 8.73 3.87
CA ALA A 90 -18.80 9.56 3.59
C ALA A 90 -17.46 8.91 4.00
N PHE A 91 -17.46 8.00 4.98
CA PHE A 91 -16.24 7.34 5.45
C PHE A 91 -15.59 6.44 4.39
N TYR A 92 -16.39 5.85 3.50
CA TYR A 92 -15.85 5.14 2.34
C TYR A 92 -15.23 6.08 1.31
N LEU A 93 -15.79 7.28 1.13
CA LEU A 93 -15.20 8.29 0.26
C LEU A 93 -13.85 8.78 0.82
N TYR A 94 -13.76 9.01 2.14
CA TYR A 94 -12.48 9.34 2.79
C TYR A 94 -11.44 8.24 2.61
N GLY A 95 -11.84 6.97 2.76
CA GLY A 95 -10.97 5.82 2.46
C GLY A 95 -10.46 5.82 1.01
N ALA A 96 -11.35 6.04 0.05
CA ALA A 96 -11.01 6.08 -1.37
C ALA A 96 -10.03 7.21 -1.70
N ILE A 97 -10.31 8.44 -1.23
CA ILE A 97 -9.46 9.62 -1.47
C ILE A 97 -8.09 9.42 -0.81
N THR A 98 -8.06 8.92 0.42
CA THR A 98 -6.81 8.68 1.14
C THR A 98 -5.96 7.64 0.42
N MET A 99 -6.54 6.52 -0.02
CA MET A 99 -5.81 5.53 -0.82
C MET A 99 -5.35 6.09 -2.16
N ALA A 100 -6.20 6.85 -2.86
CA ALA A 100 -5.82 7.48 -4.12
C ALA A 100 -4.64 8.46 -3.96
N SER A 101 -4.57 9.18 -2.84
CA SER A 101 -3.47 10.10 -2.52
C SER A 101 -2.11 9.43 -2.39
N ILE A 102 -2.07 8.11 -2.13
CA ILE A 102 -0.82 7.34 -2.09
C ILE A 102 -0.13 7.36 -3.46
N ILE A 103 -0.86 7.46 -4.57
CA ILE A 103 -0.29 7.50 -5.92
C ILE A 103 0.59 8.75 -6.10
N PRO A 104 0.06 9.99 -6.02
CA PRO A 104 0.90 11.18 -6.15
C PRO A 104 1.97 11.26 -5.05
N TYR A 105 1.66 10.81 -3.82
CA TYR A 105 2.66 10.72 -2.76
C TYR A 105 3.85 9.84 -3.16
N THR A 106 3.59 8.64 -3.68
CA THR A 106 4.63 7.67 -4.09
C THR A 106 5.44 8.21 -5.26
N LEU A 107 4.79 8.84 -6.25
CA LEU A 107 5.46 9.42 -7.41
C LEU A 107 6.41 10.56 -7.01
N LEU A 108 6.00 11.42 -6.08
CA LEU A 108 6.80 12.57 -5.66
C LEU A 108 7.94 12.19 -4.70
N THR A 109 7.71 11.23 -3.80
CA THR A 109 8.65 10.94 -2.69
C THR A 109 9.51 9.70 -2.94
N LEU A 110 8.90 8.59 -3.35
CA LEU A 110 9.57 7.28 -3.39
C LEU A 110 10.15 6.96 -4.76
N VAL A 111 9.50 7.34 -5.86
CA VAL A 111 10.02 7.05 -7.21
C VAL A 111 11.42 7.63 -7.45
N PRO A 112 11.73 8.89 -7.07
CA PRO A 112 13.09 9.42 -7.23
C PRO A 112 14.14 8.62 -6.45
N LEU A 113 13.79 8.11 -5.26
CA LEU A 113 14.68 7.29 -4.44
C LEU A 113 14.83 5.88 -5.02
N ASN A 114 13.74 5.28 -5.48
CA ASN A 114 13.75 3.98 -6.14
C ASN A 114 14.69 3.99 -7.35
N ASN A 115 14.60 5.03 -8.19
CA ASN A 115 15.44 5.14 -9.38
C ASN A 115 16.92 5.20 -9.02
N LYS A 116 17.29 5.97 -7.99
CA LYS A 116 18.69 6.04 -7.51
C LYS A 116 19.18 4.69 -6.98
N LEU A 117 18.37 4.01 -6.16
CA LEU A 117 18.69 2.69 -5.62
C LEU A 117 18.79 1.63 -6.74
N PHE A 118 17.96 1.71 -7.78
CA PHE A 118 18.03 0.84 -8.95
C PHE A 118 19.31 1.07 -9.76
N THR A 119 19.72 2.33 -9.96
CA THR A 119 21.00 2.64 -10.60
C THR A 119 22.16 2.05 -9.80
N ILE A 120 22.18 2.21 -8.47
CA ILE A 120 23.20 1.61 -7.60
C ILE A 120 23.23 0.09 -7.78
N ARG A 121 22.06 -0.57 -7.71
CA ARG A 121 21.94 -2.02 -7.91
C ARG A 121 22.51 -2.47 -9.25
N GLN A 122 22.21 -1.75 -10.33
CA GLN A 122 22.70 -2.05 -11.67
C GLN A 122 24.22 -1.89 -11.76
N THR A 123 24.77 -0.81 -11.20
CA THR A 123 26.23 -0.56 -11.22
C THR A 123 27.04 -1.58 -10.41
N ASN A 124 26.43 -2.15 -9.36
CA ASN A 124 27.06 -3.19 -8.52
C ASN A 124 26.87 -4.62 -9.07
N THR A 125 26.24 -4.77 -10.24
CA THR A 125 26.04 -6.06 -10.91
C THR A 125 26.84 -6.11 -12.20
N ILE A 126 27.81 -7.03 -12.32
CA ILE A 126 28.56 -7.27 -13.57
C ILE A 126 28.21 -8.67 -14.09
N ASN A 127 27.75 -8.80 -15.33
CA ASN A 127 27.35 -10.07 -15.95
C ASN A 127 26.34 -10.90 -15.13
N GLY A 128 25.39 -10.22 -14.47
CA GLY A 128 24.38 -10.89 -13.62
C GLY A 128 24.90 -11.39 -12.27
N LYS A 129 26.18 -11.18 -11.95
CA LYS A 129 26.79 -11.51 -10.65
C LYS A 129 27.09 -10.22 -9.88
N THR A 130 26.73 -10.20 -8.59
CA THR A 130 27.03 -9.08 -7.69
C THR A 130 28.56 -8.97 -7.57
N ASN A 131 29.12 -7.84 -7.98
CA ASN A 131 30.55 -7.62 -7.86
C ASN A 131 30.84 -6.92 -6.52
N SER A 132 30.85 -7.70 -5.44
CA SER A 132 31.05 -7.23 -4.06
C SER A 132 32.42 -6.58 -3.81
N MET A 133 33.28 -6.53 -4.83
CA MET A 133 34.66 -6.05 -4.75
C MET A 133 34.82 -4.58 -5.17
N LYS A 134 33.75 -3.93 -5.67
CA LYS A 134 33.78 -2.54 -6.16
C LYS A 134 33.22 -1.53 -5.15
N ASP A 135 33.02 -1.94 -3.90
CA ASP A 135 32.52 -1.07 -2.84
C ASP A 135 33.65 -0.16 -2.35
N SER A 136 33.76 1.02 -2.96
CA SER A 136 34.44 2.15 -2.32
C SER A 136 33.57 2.62 -1.14
N MET A 137 34.17 2.90 0.02
CA MET A 137 33.46 3.41 1.21
C MET A 137 32.54 4.63 0.92
N SER A 138 32.79 5.38 -0.16
CA SER A 138 31.94 6.50 -0.56
C SER A 138 30.53 6.10 -1.02
N ASN A 139 30.37 4.93 -1.66
CA ASN A 139 29.07 4.44 -2.13
C ASN A 139 28.21 3.82 -1.02
N ASP A 140 28.86 3.32 0.04
CA ASP A 140 28.17 2.70 1.18
C ASP A 140 27.33 3.72 1.95
N ASN A 141 27.92 4.88 2.25
CA ASN A 141 27.23 5.97 2.96
C ASN A 141 26.04 6.51 2.14
N VAL A 142 26.18 6.62 0.82
CA VAL A 142 25.12 7.10 -0.07
C VAL A 142 23.95 6.11 -0.12
N SER A 143 24.25 4.81 -0.21
CA SER A 143 23.24 3.76 -0.24
C SER A 143 22.46 3.70 1.08
N GLU A 144 23.16 3.84 2.21
CA GLU A 144 22.55 3.86 3.53
C GLU A 144 21.63 5.09 3.72
N ASP A 145 22.09 6.29 3.33
CA ASP A 145 21.26 7.50 3.36
C ASP A 145 19.98 7.34 2.52
N LEU A 146 20.11 6.83 1.30
CA LEU A 146 18.97 6.60 0.42
C LEU A 146 17.98 5.60 1.01
N LEU A 147 18.45 4.48 1.58
CA LEU A 147 17.59 3.49 2.24
C LEU A 147 16.90 4.07 3.49
N ASN A 148 17.60 4.89 4.28
CA ASN A 148 17.01 5.54 5.45
C ASN A 148 15.93 6.56 5.06
N ARG A 149 16.20 7.39 4.05
CA ARG A 149 15.20 8.32 3.49
C ARG A 149 14.02 7.57 2.89
N TRP A 150 14.28 6.50 2.16
CA TRP A 150 13.24 5.64 1.61
C TRP A 150 12.36 5.08 2.72
N SER A 151 12.95 4.57 3.80
CA SER A 151 12.20 4.07 4.97
C SER A 151 11.32 5.15 5.59
N LEU A 152 11.82 6.39 5.69
CA LEU A 152 11.08 7.50 6.27
C LEU A 152 9.87 7.88 5.41
N PHE A 153 10.04 8.04 4.09
CA PHE A 153 8.90 8.32 3.20
C PHE A 153 7.95 7.13 3.10
N HIS A 154 8.46 5.91 3.17
CA HIS A 154 7.62 4.72 3.16
C HIS A 154 6.69 4.67 4.39
N LEU A 155 7.13 5.18 5.55
CA LEU A 155 6.28 5.31 6.74
C LEU A 155 5.05 6.20 6.49
N GLY A 156 5.17 7.23 5.64
CA GLY A 156 4.03 8.04 5.23
C GLY A 156 2.93 7.21 4.55
N ARG A 157 3.30 6.20 3.75
CA ARG A 157 2.33 5.26 3.16
C ARG A 157 1.66 4.38 4.22
N VAL A 158 2.36 4.02 5.29
CA VAL A 158 1.78 3.28 6.42
C VAL A 158 0.69 4.12 7.07
N VAL A 159 1.00 5.37 7.41
CA VAL A 159 0.03 6.29 8.04
C VAL A 159 -1.20 6.48 7.16
N LEU A 160 -1.02 6.77 5.87
CA LEU A 160 -2.13 6.95 4.93
C LEU A 160 -3.00 5.69 4.80
N SER A 161 -2.37 4.52 4.65
CA SER A 161 -3.12 3.27 4.47
C SER A 161 -3.87 2.81 5.72
N PHE A 162 -3.29 2.98 6.91
CA PHE A 162 -4.03 2.75 8.16
C PHE A 162 -5.14 3.77 8.38
N GLY A 163 -4.91 5.05 8.04
CA GLY A 163 -5.95 6.07 8.07
C GLY A 163 -7.15 5.71 7.18
N ALA A 164 -6.88 5.22 5.96
CA ALA A 164 -7.92 4.72 5.06
C ALA A 164 -8.62 3.47 5.63
N LEU A 165 -7.87 2.50 6.16
CA LEU A 165 -8.41 1.28 6.76
C LEU A 165 -9.36 1.61 7.93
N PHE A 166 -8.93 2.46 8.87
CA PHE A 166 -9.76 2.84 10.01
C PHE A 166 -10.99 3.65 9.60
N SER A 167 -10.86 4.53 8.60
CA SER A 167 -12.01 5.25 8.04
C SER A 167 -13.05 4.27 7.48
N VAL A 168 -12.63 3.31 6.65
CA VAL A 168 -13.54 2.33 6.05
C VAL A 168 -14.13 1.40 7.09
N LEU A 169 -13.35 0.92 8.07
CA LEU A 169 -13.86 0.11 9.18
C LEU A 169 -14.92 0.86 9.98
N TYR A 170 -14.70 2.14 10.28
CA TYR A 170 -15.71 2.97 10.92
C TYR A 170 -16.97 3.10 10.06
N GLY A 171 -16.82 3.26 8.73
CA GLY A 171 -17.93 3.21 7.78
C GLY A 171 -18.76 1.92 7.88
N VAL A 172 -18.09 0.77 7.94
CA VAL A 172 -18.73 -0.55 8.08
C VAL A 172 -19.50 -0.67 9.40
N VAL A 173 -18.89 -0.23 10.52
CA VAL A 173 -19.50 -0.32 11.85
C VAL A 173 -20.65 0.67 12.01
N SER A 174 -20.50 1.91 11.54
CA SER A 174 -21.51 2.97 11.66
C SER A 174 -22.81 2.64 10.92
N GLU A 175 -22.73 1.96 9.78
CA GLU A 175 -23.90 1.48 9.03
C GLU A 175 -24.68 0.38 9.73
N ASN A 176 -24.00 -0.45 10.51
CA ASN A 176 -24.59 -1.61 11.15
C ASN A 176 -24.97 -1.36 12.63
N GLY A 177 -24.57 -0.22 13.25
CA GLY A 177 -24.41 -0.20 14.71
C GLY A 177 -24.53 1.13 15.48
N VAL A 178 -25.00 2.24 14.91
CA VAL A 178 -25.42 3.43 15.72
C VAL A 178 -26.95 3.62 15.65
N ARG A 179 -27.69 2.51 15.71
CA ARG A 179 -29.14 2.50 16.04
C ARG A 179 -29.44 1.78 17.37
N PHE A 180 -28.43 1.32 18.11
CA PHE A 180 -28.66 0.43 19.25
C PHE A 180 -28.49 1.00 20.66
N ILE A 181 -28.05 2.26 20.88
CA ILE A 181 -27.80 2.75 22.27
C ILE A 181 -28.30 4.18 22.59
N LEU A 182 -28.73 5.02 21.63
CA LEU A 182 -29.06 6.43 21.95
C LEU A 182 -30.53 6.86 21.78
N PHE A 183 -31.45 5.93 21.55
CA PHE A 183 -32.88 6.21 21.68
C PHE A 183 -33.58 5.06 22.39
N LYS A 184 -33.57 5.12 23.72
CA LYS A 184 -34.65 4.64 24.57
C LYS A 184 -35.15 5.81 25.39
#